data_AF-A0AAU9UMY1-F1
#
_entry.id   AF-A0AAU9UMY1-F1
#
_cell.length_a   1.000
_cell.length_b   1.000
_cell.length_c   1.000
_cell.angle_alpha   90.00
_cell.angle_beta   90.00
_cell.angle_gamma   90.00
#
_symmetry.space_group_name_H-M   'P 1'
#
loop_
_entity.id
_entity.type
_entity.pdbx_description
1 polymer ?
#
loop_
_entity_poly.entity_id
_entity_poly.type
_entity_poly.pdbx_seq_one_letter_code
_entity_poly.pdbx_strand_id
1 'polypeptide(L)'
;MEDPHWCYDNFINYRSLKSGDNVRQQLSRIMDRFNLKRTSTEFTSKDYYINIRKALVNGFFMQVAHLERTGHYLTVKDNQVVQLHPSTCLDHKPDWVIYNEFVLTTKNYIRTVTDIKPEWLLKIAPQYYELNNFPQCEARRQLELLQARLDSKAYQEGF
;
A
#
# COMPACT_ATOMS: atom_id res chain seq x y z
N MET A 1 7.85 14.55 -22.46
CA MET A 1 7.71 15.30 -21.19
C MET A 1 9.07 15.31 -20.51
N GLU A 2 9.96 16.20 -20.95
CA GLU A 2 11.31 16.35 -20.37
C GLU A 2 11.66 17.84 -20.33
N ASP A 3 10.71 18.68 -19.94
CA ASP A 3 10.94 20.12 -19.85
C ASP A 3 11.55 20.47 -18.47
N PRO A 4 12.82 20.91 -18.40
CA PRO A 4 13.43 21.33 -17.14
C PRO A 4 12.73 22.55 -16.54
N HIS A 5 12.13 23.41 -17.37
CA HIS A 5 11.40 24.59 -16.91
C HIS A 5 10.14 24.18 -16.15
N TRP A 6 9.33 23.28 -16.71
CA TRP A 6 8.18 22.70 -16.01
C TRP A 6 8.58 22.05 -14.67
N CYS A 7 9.70 21.33 -14.63
CA CYS A 7 10.19 20.72 -13.39
C CYS A 7 10.55 21.79 -12.34
N TYR A 8 11.20 22.87 -12.76
CA TYR A 8 11.53 24.01 -11.89
C TYR A 8 10.27 24.67 -11.35
N ASP A 9 9.31 24.98 -12.21
CA ASP A 9 8.06 25.67 -11.85
C ASP A 9 7.19 24.85 -10.88
N ASN A 10 7.31 23.51 -10.92
CA ASN A 10 6.52 22.58 -10.10
C ASN A 10 7.31 22.00 -8.91
N PHE A 11 8.52 22.50 -8.61
CA PHE A 11 9.39 22.01 -7.53
C PHE A 11 9.72 20.51 -7.63
N ILE A 12 9.83 19.99 -8.84
CA ILE A 12 10.15 18.58 -9.10
C ILE A 12 11.62 18.43 -9.48
N ASN A 13 12.28 17.44 -8.89
CA ASN A 13 13.67 17.14 -9.23
C ASN A 13 13.78 16.49 -10.62
N TYR A 14 14.23 17.27 -11.61
CA TYR A 14 14.42 16.82 -12.99
C TYR A 14 15.32 15.58 -13.12
N ARG A 15 16.41 15.51 -12.35
CA ARG A 15 17.34 14.37 -12.40
C ARG A 15 16.67 13.09 -11.91
N SER A 16 15.88 13.18 -10.83
CA SER A 16 15.13 12.05 -10.29
C SER A 16 14.06 11.55 -11.27
N LEU A 17 13.31 12.46 -11.91
CA LEU A 17 12.33 12.08 -12.95
C LEU A 17 13.00 11.38 -14.13
N LYS A 18 14.11 11.94 -14.64
CA LYS A 18 14.84 11.34 -15.77
C LYS A 18 15.39 9.97 -15.43
N SER A 19 15.91 9.80 -14.21
CA SER A 19 16.34 8.50 -13.70
C SER A 19 15.16 7.51 -13.64
N GLY A 20 14.00 7.96 -13.12
CA GLY A 20 12.78 7.17 -13.05
C GLY A 20 12.28 6.71 -14.43
N ASP A 21 12.28 7.57 -15.44
CA ASP A 21 11.87 7.20 -16.80
C ASP A 21 12.84 6.17 -17.42
N ASN A 22 14.16 6.35 -17.23
CA ASN A 22 15.14 5.37 -17.70
C ASN A 22 14.94 4.00 -17.05
N VAL A 23 14.74 3.94 -15.72
CA VAL A 23 14.44 2.69 -15.01
C VAL A 23 13.14 2.06 -15.52
N ARG A 24 12.09 2.85 -15.75
CA ARG A 24 10.83 2.37 -16.33
C ARG A 24 11.04 1.75 -17.72
N GLN A 25 11.82 2.38 -18.59
CA GLN A 25 12.14 1.84 -19.92
C GLN A 25 12.88 0.51 -19.82
N GLN A 26 13.85 0.40 -18.90
CA GLN A 26 14.58 -0.85 -18.66
C GLN A 26 13.64 -1.98 -18.17
N LEU A 27 12.79 -1.69 -17.20
CA LEU A 27 11.79 -2.64 -16.69
C LEU A 27 10.81 -3.06 -17.79
N SER A 28 10.37 -2.14 -18.65
CA SER A 28 9.47 -2.47 -19.77
C SER A 28 10.11 -3.48 -20.73
N ARG A 29 11.40 -3.35 -21.04
CA ARG A 29 12.12 -4.30 -21.91
C ARG A 29 12.22 -5.69 -21.27
N ILE A 30 12.39 -5.76 -19.95
CA ILE A 30 12.39 -7.01 -19.21
C ILE A 30 11.00 -7.65 -19.25
N MET A 31 9.94 -6.87 -19.04
CA MET A 31 8.56 -7.36 -19.15
C MET A 31 8.28 -7.95 -20.54
N ASP A 32 8.68 -7.24 -21.61
CA ASP A 32 8.49 -7.72 -22.98
C ASP A 32 9.25 -9.05 -23.21
N ARG A 33 10.49 -9.18 -22.68
CA ARG A 33 11.28 -10.43 -22.75
C ARG A 33 10.58 -11.62 -22.09
N PHE A 34 9.89 -11.40 -20.98
CA PHE A 34 9.15 -12.42 -20.25
C PHE A 34 7.67 -12.54 -20.68
N ASN A 35 7.28 -11.87 -21.78
CA ASN A 35 5.89 -11.82 -22.26
C ASN A 35 4.88 -11.34 -21.20
N LEU A 36 5.31 -10.46 -20.30
CA LEU A 36 4.44 -9.84 -19.30
C LEU A 36 3.67 -8.68 -19.94
N LYS A 37 2.35 -8.80 -19.98
CA LYS A 37 1.48 -7.77 -20.58
C LYS A 37 1.56 -6.47 -19.80
N ARG A 38 1.72 -5.36 -20.52
CA ARG A 38 1.57 -4.00 -20.00
C ARG A 38 0.13 -3.57 -20.20
N THR A 39 -0.65 -3.59 -19.12
CA THR A 39 -2.07 -3.25 -19.13
C THR A 39 -2.34 -2.04 -18.26
N SER A 40 -3.37 -1.27 -18.62
CA SER A 40 -3.90 -0.19 -17.80
C SER A 40 -5.41 -0.27 -17.81
N THR A 41 -6.04 -0.08 -16.66
CA THR A 41 -7.49 0.11 -16.57
C THR A 41 -7.84 1.49 -17.17
N GLU A 42 -9.03 1.65 -17.74
CA GLU A 42 -9.49 2.97 -18.19
C GLU A 42 -9.53 3.97 -17.05
N PHE A 43 -9.07 5.20 -17.29
CA PHE A 43 -9.00 6.25 -16.28
C PHE A 43 -10.37 6.65 -15.71
N THR A 44 -11.42 6.54 -16.51
CA THR A 44 -12.81 6.83 -16.13
C THR A 44 -13.42 5.73 -15.25
N SER A 45 -12.79 4.55 -15.17
CA SER A 45 -13.26 3.47 -14.31
C SER A 45 -13.03 3.79 -12.84
N LYS A 46 -14.03 3.48 -12.02
CA LYS A 46 -13.90 3.54 -10.55
C LYS A 46 -12.78 2.64 -10.03
N ASP A 47 -12.42 1.60 -10.79
CA ASP A 47 -11.40 0.64 -10.42
C ASP A 47 -9.98 1.10 -10.74
N TYR A 48 -9.78 2.20 -11.47
CA TYR A 48 -8.46 2.67 -11.88
C TYR A 48 -7.48 2.80 -10.70
N TYR A 49 -7.84 3.60 -9.70
CA TYR A 49 -7.01 3.79 -8.50
C TYR A 49 -7.05 2.59 -7.56
N ILE A 50 -8.17 1.86 -7.51
CA ILE A 50 -8.32 0.68 -6.65
C ILE A 50 -7.35 -0.43 -7.10
N ASN A 51 -7.22 -0.66 -8.40
CA ASN A 51 -6.35 -1.67 -8.97
C ASN A 51 -4.87 -1.34 -8.71
N ILE A 52 -4.48 -0.06 -8.80
CA ILE A 52 -3.11 0.38 -8.48
C ILE A 52 -2.81 0.11 -6.99
N ARG A 53 -3.71 0.49 -6.07
CA ARG A 53 -3.53 0.26 -4.63
C ARG A 53 -3.45 -1.24 -4.29
N LYS A 54 -4.29 -2.08 -4.90
CA LYS A 54 -4.21 -3.55 -4.76
C LYS A 54 -2.91 -4.12 -5.31
N ALA A 55 -2.40 -3.59 -6.42
CA ALA A 55 -1.10 -4.00 -6.96
C ALA A 55 0.04 -3.68 -5.98
N LEU A 56 0.00 -2.55 -5.28
CA LEU A 56 0.97 -2.25 -4.23
C LEU A 56 0.92 -3.26 -3.07
N VAL A 57 -0.28 -3.68 -2.66
CA VAL A 57 -0.43 -4.72 -1.61
C VAL A 57 0.29 -6.02 -2.00
N ASN A 58 0.32 -6.40 -3.29
CA ASN A 58 1.04 -7.61 -3.71
C ASN A 58 2.55 -7.56 -3.42
N GLY A 59 3.16 -6.36 -3.46
CA GLY A 59 4.59 -6.19 -3.19
C GLY A 59 4.90 -5.78 -1.75
N PHE A 60 3.99 -5.06 -1.10
CA PHE A 60 4.22 -4.39 0.19
C PHE A 60 3.34 -4.92 1.33
N PHE A 61 2.77 -6.12 1.20
CA PHE A 61 1.88 -6.72 2.22
C PHE A 61 2.55 -6.90 3.60
N MET A 62 3.87 -6.87 3.70
CA MET A 62 4.56 -6.90 4.99
C MET A 62 4.73 -5.51 5.61
N GLN A 63 4.69 -4.45 4.80
CA GLN A 63 4.91 -3.06 5.21
C GLN A 63 3.56 -2.36 5.40
N VAL A 64 2.81 -2.83 6.39
CA VAL A 64 1.46 -2.35 6.71
C VAL A 64 1.41 -1.81 8.13
N ALA A 65 0.65 -0.74 8.34
CA ALA A 65 0.37 -0.21 9.67
C ALA A 65 -1.13 0.05 9.86
N HIS A 66 -1.59 -0.13 11.10
CA HIS A 66 -2.97 0.07 11.53
C HIS A 66 -3.06 1.25 12.49
N LEU A 67 -4.09 2.09 12.34
CA LEU A 67 -4.36 3.23 13.21
C LEU A 67 -4.97 2.76 14.53
N GLU A 68 -4.30 3.05 15.64
CA GLU A 68 -4.81 2.79 16.97
C GLU A 68 -5.73 3.92 17.45
N ARG A 69 -6.60 3.61 18.41
CA ARG A 69 -7.58 4.58 18.99
C ARG A 69 -6.93 5.80 19.63
N THR A 70 -5.68 5.67 20.05
CA THR A 70 -4.87 6.75 20.63
C THR A 70 -4.25 7.67 19.55
N GLY A 71 -4.44 7.36 18.27
CA GLY A 71 -4.08 8.21 17.14
C GLY A 71 -2.67 8.00 16.57
N HIS A 72 -1.91 7.04 17.09
CA HIS A 72 -0.66 6.56 16.47
C HIS A 72 -0.93 5.31 15.63
N TYR A 73 0.03 4.92 14.80
CA TYR A 73 -0.03 3.68 14.03
C TYR A 73 0.83 2.60 14.69
N LEU A 74 0.41 1.35 14.56
CA LEU A 74 1.22 0.17 14.86
C LEU A 74 1.52 -0.59 13.57
N THR A 75 2.80 -0.93 13.35
CA THR A 75 3.15 -1.82 12.24
C THR A 75 2.61 -3.22 12.50
N VAL A 76 2.11 -3.85 11.44
CA VAL A 76 1.59 -5.22 11.49
C VAL A 76 2.70 -6.19 11.87
N LYS A 77 2.39 -7.14 12.76
CA LYS A 77 3.29 -8.16 13.35
C LYS A 77 4.42 -7.65 14.23
N ASP A 78 5.13 -6.60 13.86
CA ASP A 78 6.25 -6.08 14.64
C ASP A 78 5.85 -5.11 15.76
N ASN A 79 4.59 -4.65 15.76
CA ASN A 79 3.99 -3.75 16.74
C ASN A 79 4.85 -2.49 17.02
N GLN A 80 5.52 -1.97 16.00
CA GLN A 80 6.29 -0.73 16.13
C GLN A 80 5.35 0.45 16.11
N VAL A 81 5.44 1.30 17.14
CA VAL A 81 4.70 2.57 17.19
C VAL A 81 5.32 3.53 16.19
N VAL A 82 4.52 3.97 15.22
CA VAL A 82 4.93 4.88 14.15
C VAL A 82 3.92 6.01 13.94
N GLN A 83 4.37 7.07 13.28
CA GLN A 83 3.53 8.16 12.80
C GLN A 83 3.67 8.31 11.29
N LEU A 84 2.66 8.90 10.64
CA LEU A 84 2.81 9.30 9.24
C LEU A 84 3.91 10.36 9.13
N HIS A 85 4.84 10.17 8.19
CA HIS A 85 5.89 11.15 7.95
C HIS A 85 5.28 12.50 7.55
N PRO A 86 5.78 13.66 8.03
CA PRO A 86 5.21 14.98 7.73
C PRO A 86 5.14 15.35 6.25
N SER A 87 5.90 14.67 5.39
CA SER A 87 5.87 14.85 3.94
C SER A 87 4.74 14.09 3.22
N THR A 88 3.87 13.40 3.96
CA THR A 88 2.72 12.70 3.35
C THR A 88 1.72 13.70 2.77
N CYS A 89 1.07 13.32 1.67
CA CYS A 89 -0.02 14.11 1.07
C CYS A 89 -1.40 13.74 1.62
N LEU A 90 -1.48 12.80 2.57
CA LEU A 90 -2.73 12.43 3.22
C LEU A 90 -3.21 13.55 4.14
N ASP A 91 -4.44 14.00 3.94
CA ASP A 91 -5.14 15.01 4.75
C ASP A 91 -5.90 14.42 5.95
N HIS A 92 -6.03 13.10 5.99
CA HIS A 92 -6.66 12.33 7.06
C HIS A 92 -5.76 11.17 7.52
N LYS A 93 -6.21 10.43 8.54
CA LYS A 93 -5.55 9.21 9.01
C LYS A 93 -6.40 7.99 8.63
N PRO A 94 -6.08 7.28 7.54
CA PRO A 94 -6.75 6.03 7.20
C PRO A 94 -6.51 4.96 8.26
N ASP A 95 -7.49 4.08 8.47
CA ASP A 95 -7.34 2.99 9.46
C ASP A 95 -6.22 2.01 9.09
N TRP A 96 -6.02 1.78 7.79
CA TRP A 96 -5.02 0.85 7.27
C TRP A 96 -4.20 1.51 6.19
N VAL A 97 -2.89 1.41 6.30
CA VAL A 97 -1.97 1.97 5.34
C VAL A 97 -0.85 1.01 4.99
N ILE A 98 -0.41 1.05 3.73
CA ILE A 98 0.89 0.51 3.33
C ILE A 98 1.91 1.63 3.31
N TYR A 99 3.18 1.31 3.55
CA TYR A 99 4.28 2.26 3.48
C TYR A 99 5.46 1.68 2.71
N ASN A 100 6.23 2.55 2.04
CA ASN A 100 7.44 2.14 1.34
C ASN A 100 8.66 2.10 2.28
N GLU A 101 8.74 3.02 3.23
CA GLU A 101 9.95 3.22 4.03
C GLU A 101 9.65 3.44 5.51
N PHE A 102 10.44 2.78 6.36
CA PHE A 102 10.48 3.04 7.80
C PHE A 102 11.65 3.99 8.10
N VAL A 103 11.36 5.12 8.74
CA VAL A 103 12.32 6.19 9.02
C VAL A 103 12.53 6.29 10.53
N LEU A 104 13.71 5.85 10.99
CA LEU A 104 14.12 5.87 12.39
C LEU A 104 14.77 7.23 12.74
N THR A 105 14.11 8.02 13.60
CA THR A 105 14.65 9.29 14.13
C THR A 105 14.31 9.40 15.63
N THR A 106 14.17 10.61 16.18
CA THR A 106 13.60 10.81 17.54
C THR A 106 12.20 10.21 17.67
N LYS A 107 11.43 10.19 16.59
CA LYS A 107 10.17 9.44 16.46
C LYS A 107 10.28 8.52 15.25
N ASN A 108 9.61 7.38 15.31
CA ASN A 108 9.53 6.49 14.17
C ASN A 108 8.46 6.98 13.20
N TYR A 109 8.81 7.12 11.93
CA TYR A 109 7.90 7.52 10.88
C TYR A 109 7.79 6.45 9.80
N ILE A 110 6.64 6.40 9.16
CA ILE A 110 6.44 5.69 7.90
C ILE A 110 6.26 6.70 6.76
N ARG A 111 7.02 6.51 5.68
CA ARG A 111 7.09 7.45 4.54
C ARG A 111 6.61 6.80 3.24
N THR A 112 6.05 7.64 2.36
CA THR A 112 5.38 7.24 1.12
C THR A 112 4.26 6.25 1.43
N VAL A 113 3.19 6.81 2.00
CA VAL A 113 2.08 6.06 2.59
C VAL A 113 0.89 6.06 1.64
N THR A 114 0.19 4.93 1.55
CA THR A 114 -1.03 4.79 0.75
C THR A 114 -2.11 4.11 1.58
N ASP A 115 -3.31 4.72 1.61
CA ASP A 115 -4.52 4.11 2.19
C ASP A 115 -4.80 2.76 1.51
N ILE A 116 -5.20 1.74 2.26
CA ILE A 116 -5.62 0.44 1.73
C ILE A 116 -6.82 -0.11 2.51
N LYS A 117 -7.52 -1.07 1.91
CA LYS A 117 -8.58 -1.79 2.63
C LYS A 117 -8.06 -3.12 3.20
N PRO A 118 -8.39 -3.49 4.45
CA PRO A 118 -7.88 -4.69 5.08
C PRO A 118 -8.32 -5.98 4.38
N GLU A 119 -9.46 -5.99 3.67
CA GLU A 119 -9.88 -7.17 2.91
C GLU A 119 -8.90 -7.54 1.79
N TRP A 120 -8.10 -6.59 1.30
CA TRP A 120 -7.08 -6.86 0.29
C TRP A 120 -5.92 -7.67 0.89
N LEU A 121 -5.59 -7.44 2.15
CA LEU A 121 -4.52 -8.16 2.85
C LEU A 121 -4.86 -9.65 2.99
N LEU A 122 -6.09 -9.94 3.44
CA LEU A 122 -6.60 -11.31 3.59
C LEU A 122 -6.69 -12.04 2.23
N LYS A 123 -7.07 -11.33 1.16
CA LYS A 123 -7.22 -11.93 -0.17
C LYS A 123 -5.89 -12.12 -0.91
N ILE A 124 -4.97 -11.17 -0.79
CA ILE A 124 -3.73 -11.13 -1.59
C ILE A 124 -2.60 -11.89 -0.90
N ALA A 125 -2.49 -11.78 0.42
CA ALA A 125 -1.42 -12.41 1.19
C ALA A 125 -1.96 -13.24 2.37
N PRO A 126 -2.87 -14.21 2.13
CA PRO A 126 -3.51 -14.98 3.19
C PRO A 126 -2.49 -15.67 4.10
N GLN A 127 -1.42 -16.23 3.53
CA GLN A 127 -0.34 -16.90 4.27
C GLN A 127 0.35 -15.97 5.28
N TYR A 128 0.56 -14.70 4.91
CA TYR A 128 1.16 -13.74 5.83
C TYR A 128 0.15 -13.29 6.89
N TYR A 129 -1.12 -13.14 6.51
CA TYR A 129 -2.21 -12.70 7.39
C TYR A 129 -2.95 -13.86 8.08
N GLU A 130 -2.30 -15.02 8.24
CA GLU A 130 -2.82 -16.13 9.03
C GLU A 130 -3.00 -15.74 10.50
N LEU A 131 -4.24 -15.73 10.95
CA LEU A 131 -4.64 -15.18 12.25
C LEU A 131 -4.14 -16.01 13.45
N ASN A 132 -3.87 -17.30 13.25
CA ASN A 132 -3.32 -18.19 14.28
C ASN A 132 -1.94 -17.73 14.78
N ASN A 133 -1.14 -17.16 13.89
CA ASN A 133 0.24 -16.71 14.15
C ASN A 133 0.34 -15.17 14.24
N PHE A 134 -0.80 -14.47 14.26
CA PHE A 134 -0.84 -13.02 14.31
C PHE A 134 -0.86 -12.54 15.77
N PRO A 135 -0.03 -11.56 16.17
CA PRO A 135 -0.03 -11.08 17.55
C PRO A 135 -1.37 -10.47 17.96
N GLN A 136 -1.70 -10.54 19.25
CA GLN A 136 -2.94 -9.96 19.75
C GLN A 136 -2.86 -8.42 19.72
N CYS A 137 -3.63 -7.81 18.83
CA CYS A 137 -3.75 -6.35 18.69
C CYS A 137 -5.10 -5.97 18.05
N GLU A 138 -5.44 -4.67 18.00
CA GLU A 138 -6.71 -4.22 17.40
C GLU A 138 -6.78 -4.57 15.89
N ALA A 139 -5.64 -4.48 15.19
CA ALA A 139 -5.51 -4.93 13.80
C ALA A 139 -5.96 -6.39 13.62
N ARG A 140 -5.50 -7.30 14.49
CA ARG A 140 -5.91 -8.72 14.46
C ARG A 140 -7.41 -8.86 14.65
N ARG A 141 -7.98 -8.18 15.63
CA ARG A 141 -9.42 -8.23 15.93
C ARG A 141 -10.26 -7.77 14.74
N GLN A 142 -9.84 -6.70 14.05
CA GLN A 142 -10.53 -6.24 12.84
C GLN A 142 -10.45 -7.28 11.71
N LEU A 143 -9.29 -7.91 11.53
CA LEU A 143 -9.11 -8.95 10.51
C LEU A 143 -9.95 -10.20 10.83
N GLU A 144 -10.05 -10.62 12.09
CA GLU A 144 -10.91 -11.73 12.53
C GLU A 144 -12.38 -11.47 12.21
N LEU A 145 -12.90 -10.28 12.55
CA LEU A 145 -14.28 -9.90 12.25
C LEU A 145 -14.53 -9.83 10.74
N LEU A 146 -13.55 -9.36 9.97
CA LEU A 146 -13.64 -9.27 8.53
C LEU A 146 -13.62 -10.66 7.88
N GLN A 147 -12.76 -11.56 8.34
CA GLN A 147 -12.69 -12.94 7.87
C GLN A 147 -14.03 -13.65 8.10
N ALA A 148 -14.58 -13.59 9.32
CA ALA A 148 -15.87 -14.21 9.65
C ALA A 148 -17.02 -13.68 8.76
N ARG A 149 -16.99 -12.37 8.43
CA ARG A 149 -17.97 -11.76 7.52
C ARG A 149 -17.79 -12.26 6.09
N LEU A 150 -16.56 -12.42 5.62
CA LEU A 150 -16.26 -12.92 4.28
C LEU A 150 -16.70 -14.39 4.14
N ASP A 151 -16.42 -15.22 5.14
CA ASP A 151 -16.81 -16.63 5.16
C ASP A 151 -18.33 -16.78 5.17
N SER A 152 -19.04 -15.95 5.94
CA SER A 152 -20.52 -15.94 5.97
C SER A 152 -21.13 -15.58 4.62
N LYS A 153 -20.53 -14.64 3.88
CA LYS A 153 -21.00 -14.25 2.54
C LYS A 153 -20.73 -15.34 1.50
N ALA A 154 -19.55 -15.95 1.54
CA ALA A 154 -19.20 -17.05 0.64
C ALA A 154 -20.16 -18.24 0.80
N TYR A 155 -20.61 -18.52 2.03
CA TYR A 155 -21.64 -19.53 2.29
C TYR A 155 -23.00 -19.17 1.68
N GLN A 156 -23.37 -17.88 1.65
CA GLN A 156 -24.64 -17.43 1.08
C GLN A 156 -24.67 -17.42 -0.46
N GLU A 157 -23.53 -17.18 -1.11
CA GLU A 157 -23.42 -17.17 -2.58
C GLU A 157 -23.26 -18.58 -3.19
N GLY A 158 -23.02 -19.60 -2.36
CA GLY A 158 -22.87 -21.00 -2.76
C GLY A 158 -24.17 -21.81 -2.89
N PHE A 159 -25.34 -21.16 -2.82
CA PHE A 159 -26.67 -21.75 -2.97
C PHE A 159 -27.53 -20.98 -3.98
#